data_AF-A0A950T0L8-F1
#
_entry.id   AF-A0A950T0L8-F1
#
_cell.length_a   1.000
_cell.length_b   1.000
_cell.length_c   1.000
_cell.angle_alpha   90.00
_cell.angle_beta   90.00
_cell.angle_gamma   90.00
#
_symmetry.space_group_name_H-M   'P 1'
#
loop_
_entity.id
_entity.type
_entity.pdbx_description
1 polymer ?
#
loop_
_entity_poly.entity_id
_entity_poly.type
_entity_poly.pdbx_seq_one_letter_code
_entity_poly.pdbx_strand_id
1 'polypeptide(L)' 'MAKQYDQITPTLQSFIKEQPLFFVATAPLSEDGHINLSPKGYDTFRILSPNQVAYLDLTGSGNETSAHLAE' A
#
# COMPACT_ATOMS: atom_id res chain seq x y z
N MET A 1 -21.09 2.02 -10.02
CA MET A 1 -20.54 2.16 -8.65
C MET A 1 -19.55 1.04 -8.42
N ALA A 2 -18.47 1.31 -7.68
CA ALA A 2 -17.52 0.26 -7.28
C ALA A 2 -18.16 -0.67 -6.24
N LYS A 3 -17.78 -1.96 -6.28
CA LYS A 3 -18.19 -2.94 -5.28
C LYS A 3 -17.28 -2.82 -4.06
N GLN A 4 -17.86 -2.66 -2.87
CA GLN A 4 -17.15 -2.69 -1.60
C GLN A 4 -17.06 -4.12 -1.08
N TYR A 5 -15.95 -4.43 -0.41
CA TYR A 5 -15.69 -5.73 0.21
C TYR A 5 -15.26 -5.49 1.65
N ASP A 6 -15.80 -6.27 2.59
CA ASP A 6 -15.42 -6.17 4.00
C ASP A 6 -14.01 -6.71 4.29
N GLN A 7 -13.48 -7.56 3.40
CA GLN A 7 -12.19 -8.21 3.54
C GLN A 7 -11.61 -8.63 2.18
N ILE A 8 -10.32 -8.93 2.15
CA ILE A 8 -9.63 -9.47 0.99
C ILE A 8 -10.07 -10.93 0.80
N THR A 9 -10.98 -11.15 -0.15
CA THR A 9 -11.50 -12.48 -0.49
C THR A 9 -10.44 -13.37 -1.13
N PRO A 10 -10.58 -14.72 -1.12
CA PRO A 10 -9.64 -15.61 -1.80
C PRO A 10 -9.37 -15.25 -3.27
N THR A 11 -10.40 -14.80 -3.99
CA THR A 11 -10.26 -14.31 -5.38
C THR A 11 -9.37 -13.07 -5.45
N LEU A 12 -9.57 -12.09 -4.57
CA LEU A 12 -8.72 -10.90 -4.50
C LEU A 12 -7.29 -11.25 -4.06
N GLN A 13 -7.11 -12.20 -3.15
CA GLN A 13 -5.79 -12.67 -2.74
C GLN A 13 -5.01 -13.26 -3.93
N SER A 14 -5.65 -14.12 -4.73
CA SER A 14 -5.02 -14.69 -5.93
C SER A 14 -4.64 -13.61 -6.93
N PHE A 15 -5.55 -12.66 -7.19
CA PHE A 15 -5.28 -11.52 -8.07
C PHE A 15 -4.07 -10.70 -7.58
N ILE A 16 -4.04 -10.34 -6.30
CA ILE A 16 -2.94 -9.54 -5.70
C ILE A 16 -1.59 -10.27 -5.86
N LYS A 17 -1.56 -11.60 -5.65
CA LYS A 17 -0.34 -12.41 -5.76
C LYS A 17 0.27 -12.45 -7.16
N GLU A 18 -0.53 -12.20 -8.19
CA GLU A 18 -0.08 -12.15 -9.58
C GLU A 18 0.49 -10.78 -9.98
N GLN A 19 0.32 -9.75 -9.15
CA GLN A 19 0.75 -8.39 -9.50
C GLN A 19 2.24 -8.17 -9.21
N PRO A 20 3.05 -7.75 -10.21
CA PRO A 20 4.48 -7.47 -10.03
C PRO A 20 4.74 -6.09 -9.40
N LEU A 21 3.71 -5.25 -9.33
CA LEU A 21 3.76 -3.84 -8.93
C LEU A 21 2.49 -3.48 -8.17
N PHE A 22 2.64 -2.64 -7.14
CA PHE A 22 1.56 -1.99 -6.42
C PHE A 22 1.95 -0.54 -6.12
N PHE A 23 0.99 0.28 -5.67
CA PHE A 23 1.25 1.66 -5.30
C PHE A 23 0.86 1.89 -3.85
N VAL A 24 1.66 2.67 -3.13
CA VAL A 24 1.34 3.14 -1.79
C VAL A 24 1.11 4.64 -1.87
N ALA A 25 -0.08 5.06 -1.44
CA ALA A 25 -0.47 6.46 -1.36
C ALA A 25 -0.64 6.85 0.11
N THR A 26 -0.10 8.00 0.50
CA THR A 26 -0.21 8.56 1.85
C THR A 26 -0.43 10.05 1.77
N ALA A 27 -1.28 10.57 2.64
CA ALA A 27 -1.52 12.00 2.80
C ALA A 27 -1.02 12.43 4.19
N PRO A 28 -0.30 13.56 4.30
CA PRO A 28 0.07 14.14 5.58
C PRO A 28 -1.18 14.67 6.33
N LEU A 29 -1.04 14.89 7.64
CA LEU A 29 -2.05 15.53 8.47
C LEU A 29 -2.16 17.03 8.20
N SER A 30 -1.10 17.66 7.72
CA SER A 30 -1.11 19.08 7.32
C SER A 30 -1.93 19.29 6.05
N GLU A 31 -2.83 20.28 6.07
CA GLU A 31 -3.64 20.66 4.92
C GLU A 31 -2.81 21.18 3.72
N ASP A 32 -1.63 21.74 4.00
CA ASP A 32 -0.69 22.24 2.99
C ASP A 32 0.34 21.18 2.53
N GLY A 33 0.31 19.99 3.15
CA GLY A 33 1.25 18.93 2.86
C GLY A 33 0.99 18.22 1.53
N HIS A 34 2.03 17.62 0.96
CA HIS A 34 1.93 16.95 -0.34
C HIS A 34 1.56 15.48 -0.21
N ILE A 35 0.56 15.04 -0.98
CA ILE A 35 0.26 13.61 -1.12
C ILE A 35 1.46 12.91 -1.77
N ASN A 36 1.93 11.85 -1.11
CA ASN A 36 2.93 10.96 -1.69
C ASN A 36 2.24 9.76 -2.35
N LEU A 37 2.67 9.40 -3.56
CA LEU A 37 2.26 8.21 -4.27
C LEU A 37 3.50 7.53 -4.86
N SER A 38 3.87 6.38 -4.31
CA SER A 38 5.09 5.68 -4.73
C SER A 38 4.78 4.29 -5.31
N PRO A 39 5.34 3.95 -6.47
CA PRO A 39 5.33 2.58 -6.95
C PRO A 39 6.23 1.71 -6.05
N LYS A 40 5.73 0.54 -5.68
CA LYS A 40 6.45 -0.52 -4.97
C LYS A 40 6.32 -1.80 -5.80
N GLY A 41 7.29 -2.70 -5.70
CA GLY A 41 7.28 -3.92 -6.49
C GLY A 41 8.16 -4.99 -5.88
N TYR A 42 8.59 -5.94 -6.71
CA TYR A 42 9.28 -7.16 -6.27
C TYR A 42 8.40 -8.06 -5.40
N ASP A 43 8.96 -9.14 -4.87
CA ASP A 43 8.28 -10.04 -3.95
C ASP A 43 8.25 -9.47 -2.51
N THR A 44 7.66 -8.28 -2.35
CA THR A 44 7.70 -7.52 -1.08
C THR A 44 6.35 -7.41 -0.39
N PHE A 45 5.23 -7.75 -1.04
CA PHE A 45 3.88 -7.63 -0.48
C PHE A 45 3.40 -8.95 0.13
N ARG A 46 2.78 -8.88 1.32
CA ARG A 46 2.23 -10.04 2.04
C ARG A 46 0.84 -9.73 2.59
N ILE A 47 -0.06 -10.70 2.48
CA ILE A 47 -1.37 -10.67 3.14
C ILE A 47 -1.21 -11.44 4.45
N LEU A 48 -1.35 -10.74 5.58
CA LEU A 48 -1.16 -11.31 6.92
C LEU A 48 -2.47 -11.85 7.51
N SER A 49 -3.60 -11.24 7.15
CA SER A 49 -4.94 -11.67 7.54
C SER A 49 -5.97 -11.11 6.52
N PRO A 50 -7.27 -11.45 6.62
CA PRO A 50 -8.27 -10.94 5.68
C PRO A 50 -8.35 -9.40 5.57
N ASN A 51 -7.88 -8.67 6.59
CA ASN A 51 -7.92 -7.21 6.64
C ASN A 51 -6.54 -6.58 6.91
N GLN A 52 -5.46 -7.36 6.84
CA GLN A 52 -4.13 -6.89 7.18
C GLN A 52 -3.12 -7.32 6.13
N VAL A 53 -2.30 -6.37 5.72
CA VAL A 53 -1.21 -6.58 4.77
C VAL A 53 0.06 -5.96 5.33
N ALA A 54 1.20 -6.43 4.83
CA ALA A 54 2.49 -5.82 5.07
C ALA A 54 3.25 -5.76 3.75
N TYR A 55 4.14 -4.78 3.63
CA TYR A 55 5.10 -4.74 2.55
C TYR A 55 6.46 -4.30 3.06
N LEU A 56 7.52 -4.72 2.38
CA LEU A 56 8.85 -4.22 2.65
C LEU A 56 9.06 -2.90 1.92
N ASP A 57 9.31 -1.84 2.69
CA ASP A 57 9.69 -0.55 2.13
C ASP A 57 11.20 -0.51 1.92
N LEU A 58 11.61 -0.73 0.68
CA LEU A 58 13.01 -0.76 0.28
C LEU A 58 13.52 0.66 -0.03
N THR A 59 14.84 0.81 -0.14
CA THR A 59 15.49 2.09 -0.43
C THR A 59 15.02 2.69 -1.77
N GLY A 60 14.61 3.95 -1.77
CA GLY A 60 14.09 4.69 -2.93
C GLY A 60 13.81 6.16 -2.60
N SER A 61 13.38 6.95 -3.59
CA SER A 61 13.27 8.43 -3.51
C SER A 61 12.29 8.88 -2.43
N GLY A 62 12.81 9.30 -1.27
CA GLY A 62 12.02 9.87 -0.19
C GLY A 62 11.17 8.84 0.53
N ASN A 63 11.52 8.49 1.76
CA ASN A 63 10.64 7.71 2.62
C ASN A 63 9.52 8.62 3.19
N GLU A 64 8.83 9.34 2.29
CA GLU A 64 7.73 10.25 2.63
C GLU A 64 6.56 9.48 3.22
N THR A 65 6.37 8.22 2.81
CA THR A 65 5.41 7.32 3.46
C THR A 65 5.73 7.12 4.94
N SER A 66 6.99 6.89 5.33
CA SER A 66 7.35 6.82 6.75
C SER A 66 7.27 8.18 7.45
N ALA A 67 7.51 9.29 6.74
CA ALA A 67 7.36 10.63 7.30
C ALA A 67 5.90 10.89 7.67
N HIS A 68 4.96 10.66 6.75
CA HIS A 68 3.52 10.82 7.00
C HIS A 68 3.00 9.90 8.12
N LEU A 69 3.53 8.68 8.23
CA LEU A 69 3.13 7.74 9.30
C LEU A 69 3.63 8.16 10.69
N ALA A 70 4.59 9.08 10.79
CA ALA A 70 5.17 9.54 12.04
C ALA A 70 4.56 10.85 12.58
N GLU A 71 3.63 11.47 11.84
CA GLU A 71 2.88 12.67 12.25
C GLU A 71 1.78 12.36 13.28
#